data_AF-B7ICZ3-F1
#
_entry.id   AF-B7ICZ3-F1
#
_cell.length_a   1.000
_cell.length_b   1.000
_cell.length_c   1.000
_cell.angle_alpha   90.00
_cell.angle_beta   90.00
_cell.angle_gamma   90.00
#
_symmetry.space_group_name_H-M   'P 1'
#
loop_
_entity.id
_entity.type
_entity.pdbx_description
1 polymer ?
#
loop_
_entity_poly.entity_id
_entity_poly.type
_entity_poly.pdbx_seq_one_letter_code
_entity_poly.pdbx_strand_id
1 'polypeptide(L)'
;MLVKFVGSIKYLLGKSSIEIDFKGENDLFKQISKKLNKEVLIKIDKENKKTFLIINDTQPIKLSVVILNNGENILRKSKIEDGELAIILPVGGG
;
A
#
# COMPACT_ATOMS: atom_id res chain seq x y z
N MET A 1 9.16 -0.43 10.12
CA MET A 1 8.31 0.45 9.29
C MET A 1 6.85 0.47 9.76
N LEU A 2 6.26 1.67 9.86
CA LEU A 2 4.83 1.88 10.09
C LEU A 2 4.10 2.07 8.75
N VAL A 3 3.12 1.21 8.46
CA VAL A 3 2.25 1.35 7.29
C VAL A 3 0.91 1.95 7.71
N LYS A 4 0.52 3.06 7.10
CA LYS A 4 -0.76 3.76 7.36
C LYS A 4 -1.70 3.62 6.18
N PHE A 5 -2.97 3.33 6.49
CA PHE A 5 -4.05 3.20 5.52
C PHE A 5 -4.97 4.42 5.62
N VAL A 6 -4.99 5.25 4.58
CA VAL A 6 -5.66 6.55 4.59
C VAL A 6 -6.89 6.55 3.67
N GLY A 7 -7.96 7.19 4.12
CA GLY A 7 -9.24 7.24 3.41
C GLY A 7 -10.12 6.02 3.71
N SER A 8 -10.94 5.62 2.74
CA SER A 8 -11.88 4.50 2.88
C SER A 8 -11.21 3.12 2.82
N ILE A 9 -9.94 3.05 2.43
CA ILE A 9 -9.19 1.79 2.34
C ILE A 9 -9.02 1.10 3.70
N LYS A 10 -8.99 1.86 4.80
CA LYS A 10 -8.92 1.32 6.17
C LYS A 10 -10.12 0.44 6.53
N TYR A 11 -11.30 0.73 5.97
CA TYR A 11 -12.50 -0.08 6.20
C TYR A 11 -12.46 -1.39 5.42
N LEU A 12 -11.91 -1.36 4.20
CA LEU A 12 -11.69 -2.58 3.40
C LEU A 12 -10.65 -3.50 4.04
N LEU A 13 -9.59 -2.92 4.61
CA LEU A 13 -8.49 -3.68 5.22
C LEU A 13 -8.74 -4.01 6.71
N GLY A 14 -9.73 -3.37 7.34
CA GLY A 14 -10.08 -3.58 8.75
C GLY A 14 -9.07 -3.01 9.76
N LYS A 15 -8.05 -2.26 9.29
CA LYS A 15 -7.02 -1.62 10.11
C LYS A 15 -6.67 -0.25 9.55
N SER A 16 -6.39 0.71 10.43
CA SER A 16 -5.89 2.04 10.09
C SER A 16 -4.37 2.08 9.90
N SER A 17 -3.65 1.19 10.58
CA SER A 17 -2.20 1.05 10.45
C SER A 17 -1.72 -0.33 10.91
N ILE A 18 -0.52 -0.69 10.47
CA ILE A 18 0.21 -1.89 10.91
C ILE A 18 1.70 -1.57 11.02
N GLU A 19 2.39 -2.25 11.94
CA GLU A 19 3.85 -2.26 11.99
C GLU A 19 4.38 -3.53 11.35
N ILE A 20 5.40 -3.36 10.51
CA ILE A 20 6.09 -4.43 9.81
C ILE A 20 7.61 -4.28 9.96
N ASP A 21 8.28 -5.42 10.03
CA ASP A 21 9.72 -5.49 9.88
C ASP A 21 10.03 -5.58 8.39
N PHE A 22 10.83 -4.66 7.88
CA PHE A 22 11.12 -4.58 6.46
C PHE A 22 12.59 -4.91 6.22
N LYS A 23 12.85 -6.02 5.51
CA LYS A 23 14.19 -6.40 5.04
C LYS A 23 14.41 -6.20 3.53
N GLY A 24 13.39 -5.72 2.80
CA GLY A 24 13.43 -5.47 1.35
C GLY A 24 12.03 -5.47 0.70
N GLU A 25 11.91 -4.97 -0.54
CA GLU A 25 10.61 -4.79 -1.23
C GLU A 25 9.78 -6.07 -1.34
N ASN A 26 10.42 -7.20 -1.66
CA ASN A 26 9.74 -8.49 -1.76
C ASN A 26 9.20 -9.01 -0.42
N ASP A 27 9.73 -8.51 0.71
CA ASP A 27 9.28 -8.87 2.06
C ASP A 27 8.12 -7.97 2.52
N LEU A 28 8.08 -6.72 2.04
CA LEU A 28 7.06 -5.72 2.39
C LEU A 28 5.64 -6.25 2.21
N PHE A 29 5.31 -6.77 1.02
CA PHE A 29 3.94 -7.20 0.70
C PHE A 29 3.53 -8.46 1.47
N LYS A 30 4.49 -9.37 1.69
CA LYS A 30 4.27 -10.58 2.49
C LYS A 30 3.98 -10.21 3.94
N GLN A 31 4.75 -9.29 4.51
CA GLN A 31 4.54 -8.77 5.86
C GLN A 31 3.19 -8.06 6.00
N ILE A 32 2.85 -7.18 5.05
CA ILE A 32 1.56 -6.47 5.03
C ILE A 32 0.40 -7.48 4.98
N SER A 33 0.46 -8.44 4.05
CA SER A 33 -0.56 -9.49 3.90
C SER A 33 -0.74 -10.30 5.18
N LYS A 34 0.38 -10.72 5.79
CA LYS A 34 0.40 -11.46 7.05
C LYS A 34 -0.22 -10.68 8.21
N LYS A 35 0.12 -9.39 8.35
CA LYS A 35 -0.40 -8.54 9.44
C LYS A 35 -1.89 -8.21 9.27
N LEU A 36 -2.37 -8.17 8.03
CA LEU A 36 -3.78 -7.95 7.71
C LEU A 36 -4.61 -9.24 7.72
N ASN A 37 -3.97 -10.40 7.72
CA ASN A 37 -4.61 -11.70 7.49
C ASN A 37 -5.46 -11.68 6.19
N LYS A 38 -4.93 -11.03 5.15
CA LYS A 38 -5.56 -10.83 3.84
C LYS A 38 -4.47 -10.87 2.78
N GLU A 39 -4.72 -11.48 1.64
CA GLU A 39 -3.78 -11.41 0.53
C GLU A 39 -3.88 -10.04 -0.14
N VAL A 40 -2.80 -9.26 -0.06
CA VAL A 40 -2.72 -7.93 -0.67
C VAL A 40 -1.45 -7.79 -1.49
N LEU A 41 -1.60 -7.22 -2.68
CA LEU A 41 -0.52 -6.97 -3.61
C LEU A 41 -0.51 -5.48 -3.98
N ILE A 42 0.68 -4.91 -4.10
CA ILE A 42 0.83 -3.57 -4.67
C ILE A 42 1.42 -3.70 -6.05
N LYS A 43 0.70 -3.18 -7.05
CA LYS A 43 1.19 -3.07 -8.42
C LYS A 43 1.64 -1.65 -8.68
N ILE A 44 2.92 -1.48 -8.99
CA ILE A 44 3.51 -0.20 -9.40
C ILE A 44 3.62 -0.20 -10.93
N ASP A 45 2.85 0.65 -11.58
CA ASP A 45 2.84 0.84 -13.03
C ASP A 45 3.59 2.13 -13.35
N LYS A 46 4.91 2.01 -13.56
CA LYS A 46 5.79 3.16 -13.83
C LYS A 46 5.51 3.80 -15.18
N GLU A 47 5.11 3.02 -16.19
CA GLU A 47 4.79 3.51 -17.53
C GLU A 47 3.59 4.46 -17.49
N ASN A 48 2.53 4.06 -16.78
CA ASN A 48 1.31 4.86 -16.63
C ASN A 48 1.33 5.79 -15.41
N LYS A 49 2.44 5.85 -14.66
CA LYS A 49 2.61 6.62 -13.43
C LYS A 49 1.48 6.39 -12.41
N LYS A 50 1.09 5.13 -12.21
CA LYS A 50 -0.01 4.73 -11.31
C LYS A 50 0.42 3.64 -10.35
N THR A 51 -0.18 3.63 -9.18
CA THR A 51 -0.04 2.57 -8.19
C THR A 51 -1.40 1.97 -7.86
N PHE A 52 -1.45 0.65 -7.70
CA PHE A 52 -2.67 -0.06 -7.39
C PHE A 52 -2.49 -0.95 -6.17
N LEU A 53 -3.47 -0.98 -5.28
CA LEU A 53 -3.62 -2.02 -4.28
C LEU A 53 -4.62 -3.05 -4.80
N ILE A 54 -4.19 -4.30 -4.85
CA ILE A 54 -5.03 -5.45 -5.20
C ILE A 54 -5.28 -6.22 -3.91
N ILE A 55 -6.55 -6.39 -3.55
CA ILE A 55 -6.97 -7.20 -2.41
C ILE A 55 -7.53 -8.49 -3.00
N ASN A 56 -6.77 -9.58 -2.84
CA ASN A 56 -7.15 -10.92 -3.31
C ASN A 56 -7.96 -11.61 -2.22
N ASP A 57 -9.27 -11.39 -2.24
CA ASP A 57 -10.24 -12.17 -1.47
C ASP A 57 -11.09 -13.01 -2.45
N THR A 58 -12.25 -13.51 -2.02
CA THR A 58 -13.18 -14.30 -2.85
C THR A 58 -13.51 -13.59 -4.18
N GLN A 59 -13.52 -12.25 -4.18
CA GLN A 59 -13.60 -11.41 -5.37
C GLN A 59 -12.44 -10.39 -5.35
N PRO A 60 -11.48 -10.48 -6.29
CA PRO A 60 -10.34 -9.56 -6.33
C PRO A 60 -10.78 -8.12 -6.57
N ILE A 61 -10.36 -7.21 -5.69
CA ILE A 61 -10.61 -5.77 -5.84
C ILE A 61 -9.32 -5.07 -6.21
N LYS A 62 -9.33 -4.30 -7.31
CA LYS A 62 -8.20 -3.46 -7.73
C LYS A 62 -8.53 -1.99 -7.50
N LEU A 63 -7.78 -1.35 -6.62
CA LEU A 63 -7.94 0.06 -6.24
C LEU A 63 -6.76 0.88 -6.75
N SER A 64 -7.03 1.99 -7.45
CA SER A 64 -5.99 2.99 -7.72
C SER A 64 -5.68 3.72 -6.42
N VAL A 65 -4.41 3.71 -6.01
CA VAL A 65 -3.95 4.32 -4.75
C VAL A 65 -2.78 5.24 -5.02
N VAL A 66 -2.50 6.15 -4.10
CA VAL A 66 -1.24 6.88 -4.00
C VAL A 66 -0.46 6.30 -2.84
N ILE A 67 0.81 5.98 -3.06
CA ILE A 67 1.67 5.44 -2.00
C ILE A 67 2.83 6.39 -1.78
N LEU A 68 2.99 6.81 -0.53
CA LEU A 68 4.06 7.68 -0.09
C LEU A 68 4.97 6.92 0.87
N ASN A 69 6.27 6.93 0.64
CA ASN A 69 7.27 6.46 1.59
C ASN A 69 8.05 7.67 2.12
N ASN A 70 7.94 7.91 3.43
CA ASN A 70 8.50 9.08 4.10
C ASN A 70 8.06 10.40 3.43
N GLY A 71 6.77 10.50 3.07
CA GLY A 71 6.17 11.68 2.43
C GLY A 71 6.41 11.82 0.93
N GLU A 72 7.27 11.00 0.33
CA GLU A 72 7.58 11.04 -1.10
C GLU A 72 6.85 9.93 -1.87
N ASN A 73 6.31 10.25 -3.04
CA ASN A 73 5.61 9.26 -3.87
C ASN A 73 6.58 8.16 -4.36
N ILE A 74 6.23 6.89 -4.11
CA ILE A 74 7.08 5.74 -4.46
C ILE A 74 7.37 5.64 -5.97
N LEU A 75 6.54 6.25 -6.83
CA LEU A 75 6.79 6.32 -8.27
C LEU A 75 8.05 7.14 -8.62
N ARG A 76 8.49 8.02 -7.72
CA ARG A 76 9.70 8.85 -7.89
C ARG A 76 10.91 8.27 -7.16
N LYS A 77 10.72 7.27 -6.30
CA LYS A 77 11.80 6.65 -5.52
C LYS A 77 12.43 5.49 -6.28
N SER A 78 13.74 5.33 -6.06
CA SER A 78 14.51 4.17 -6.53
C SER A 78 14.44 2.98 -5.56
N LYS A 79 14.15 3.23 -4.28
CA LYS A 79 14.04 2.23 -3.22
C LYS A 79 13.04 2.68 -2.14
N ILE A 80 12.46 1.71 -1.44
CA ILE A 80 11.67 1.92 -0.23
C ILE A 80 12.61 1.92 0.98
N GLU A 81 12.43 2.89 1.88
CA GLU A 81 13.25 3.13 3.07
C GLU A 81 12.42 2.90 4.33
N ASP A 82 13.07 2.49 5.42
CA ASP A 82 12.40 2.37 6.72
C ASP A 82 11.84 3.73 7.20
N GLY A 83 10.83 3.68 8.06
CA GLY A 83 10.06 4.85 8.49
C GLY A 83 8.56 4.65 8.27
N GLU A 84 7.93 5.57 7.53
CA GLU A 84 6.49 5.57 7.26
C GLU A 84 6.18 5.21 5.80
N LEU A 85 5.17 4.36 5.60
CA LEU A 85 4.56 4.08 4.31
C LEU A 85 3.06 4.37 4.36
N ALA A 86 2.60 5.43 3.70
CA ALA A 86 1.19 5.77 3.62
C ALA A 86 0.59 5.24 2.32
N ILE A 87 -0.47 4.43 2.42
CA ILE A 87 -1.27 3.94 1.29
C ILE A 87 -2.61 4.69 1.33
N ILE A 88 -2.83 5.51 0.32
CA ILE A 88 -3.91 6.48 0.27
C ILE A 88 -4.83 6.13 -0.89
N LEU A 89 -6.12 5.92 -0.60
CA LEU A 89 -7.14 5.85 -1.64
C LEU A 89 -7.59 7.30 -1.96
N PRO A 90 -7.25 7.85 -3.14
CA PRO A 90 -7.66 9.21 -3.49
C PRO A 90 -9.18 9.29 -3.55
N VAL A 91 -9.74 10.35 -2.95
CA VAL A 91 -11.15 10.71 -3.16
C VAL A 91 -11.24 11.44 -4.50
N GLY A 92 -12.24 11.11 -5.32
CA GLY A 92 -12.55 11.92 -6.49
C GLY A 92 -12.95 13.31 -6.01
N GLY A 93 -12.15 14.32 -6.36
CA GLY A 93 -12.59 15.71 -6.23
C GLY A 93 -13.73 15.91 -7.21
N GLY A 94 -14.93 16.13 -6.67
CA GLY A 94 -16.09 16.58 -7.45
C GLY A 94 -15.90 18.00 -7.94
#